data_AF-A0A6M0BPQ5-F1
#
_entry.id   AF-A0A6M0BPQ5-F1
#
_cell.length_a   1.000
_cell.length_b   1.000
_cell.length_c   1.000
_cell.angle_alpha   90.00
_cell.angle_beta   90.00
_cell.angle_gamma   90.00
#
_symmetry.space_group_name_H-M   'P 1'
#
loop_
_entity.id
_entity.type
_entity.pdbx_description
1 polymer ?
#
loop_
_entity_poly.entity_id
_entity_poly.type
_entity_poly.pdbx_seq_one_letter_code
_entity_poly.pdbx_strand_id
1 'polypeptide(L)'
;MPPQLQDAKQIEQNLTSPKLEVVNKDDSREDWSFATKELLDSLPQAWTRGLLYLLIIFISVLVPWAMLFKIDETGSARGRLEPQDKTIRLDSPVMGTVDKLYVKEGESVKIGQNLVELESDLVQTELQQSLKRLEGQQNQLNQLKLMKNQLAIALQTQ
;
A
#
# COMPACT_ATOMS: atom_id res chain seq x y z
N MET A 1 9.32 -92.15 -34.81
CA MET A 1 9.98 -92.53 -33.54
C MET A 1 9.85 -91.35 -32.59
N PRO A 2 9.05 -91.48 -31.51
CA PRO A 2 8.82 -90.43 -30.53
C PRO A 2 9.95 -90.38 -29.48
N PRO A 3 10.40 -89.19 -29.04
CA PRO A 3 11.42 -89.05 -28.01
C PRO A 3 10.88 -89.45 -26.62
N GLN A 4 11.77 -90.10 -25.88
CA GLN A 4 11.55 -90.86 -24.65
C GLN A 4 11.28 -89.97 -23.43
N LEU A 5 10.45 -90.49 -22.52
CA LEU A 5 10.09 -89.95 -21.20
C LEU A 5 11.30 -89.86 -20.23
N GLN A 6 12.22 -88.92 -20.45
CA GLN A 6 13.31 -88.62 -19.49
C GLN A 6 13.18 -87.27 -18.78
N ASP A 7 12.31 -86.37 -19.26
CA ASP A 7 12.19 -85.01 -18.72
C ASP A 7 11.41 -84.93 -17.39
N ALA A 8 10.67 -85.98 -17.00
CA ALA A 8 9.81 -85.95 -15.82
C ALA A 8 10.58 -86.03 -14.48
N LYS A 9 11.84 -86.50 -14.46
CA LYS A 9 12.64 -86.58 -13.22
C LYS A 9 13.44 -85.31 -12.91
N GLN A 10 13.69 -84.44 -13.89
CA GLN A 10 14.40 -83.17 -13.67
C GLN A 10 13.48 -82.05 -13.16
N ILE A 11 12.16 -82.18 -13.35
CA ILE A 11 11.20 -81.15 -12.93
C ILE A 11 10.89 -81.24 -11.42
N GLU A 12 10.97 -82.43 -10.80
CA GLU A 12 10.71 -82.57 -9.35
C GLU A 12 11.85 -82.05 -8.46
N GLN A 13 13.11 -82.05 -8.92
CA GLN A 13 14.24 -81.56 -8.12
C GLN A 13 14.35 -80.02 -8.07
N ASN A 14 13.66 -79.31 -8.97
CA ASN A 14 13.63 -77.84 -8.98
C ASN A 14 12.40 -77.24 -8.30
N LEU A 15 11.54 -78.07 -7.69
CA LEU A 15 10.32 -77.62 -7.02
C LEU A 15 10.44 -77.58 -5.49
N THR A 16 11.65 -77.45 -4.95
CA THR A 16 11.86 -77.15 -3.52
C THR A 16 12.41 -75.74 -3.38
N SER A 17 11.49 -74.78 -3.52
CA SER A 17 11.55 -73.39 -3.05
C SER A 17 12.80 -72.57 -3.45
N PRO A 18 12.67 -71.43 -4.17
CA PRO A 18 13.67 -70.38 -4.01
C PRO A 18 13.61 -70.00 -2.54
N LYS A 19 14.61 -70.43 -1.78
CA LYS A 19 14.81 -70.00 -0.40
C LYS A 19 14.97 -68.50 -0.49
N LEU A 20 13.89 -67.76 -0.27
CA LEU A 20 13.94 -66.38 0.14
C LEU A 20 14.84 -66.42 1.36
N GLU A 21 16.11 -66.04 1.20
CA GLU A 21 16.89 -65.55 2.31
C GLU A 21 16.09 -64.38 2.84
N VAL A 22 15.28 -64.69 3.85
CA VAL A 22 14.75 -63.71 4.76
C VAL A 22 16.00 -63.07 5.33
N VAL A 23 16.42 -61.93 4.74
CA VAL A 23 17.35 -61.01 5.36
C VAL A 23 16.69 -60.68 6.69
N ASN A 24 17.13 -61.39 7.71
CA ASN A 24 16.56 -61.33 9.04
C ASN A 24 16.96 -59.97 9.59
N LYS A 25 16.08 -58.99 9.42
CA LYS A 25 16.22 -57.59 9.80
C LYS A 25 16.09 -57.42 11.33
N ASP A 26 16.79 -58.29 12.04
CA ASP A 26 16.87 -58.28 13.50
C ASP A 26 18.32 -58.35 14.00
N ASP A 27 19.27 -58.84 13.20
CA ASP A 27 20.68 -58.91 13.58
C ASP A 27 21.37 -57.53 13.51
N SER A 28 20.90 -56.65 12.62
CA SER A 28 21.48 -55.30 12.44
C SER A 28 21.16 -54.31 13.56
N ARG A 29 20.41 -54.72 14.60
CA ARG A 29 20.04 -53.82 15.71
C ARG A 29 21.14 -53.72 16.77
N GLU A 30 22.01 -54.72 16.90
CA GLU A 30 23.11 -54.70 17.88
C GLU A 30 24.47 -54.29 17.27
N ASP A 31 24.64 -54.44 15.96
CA ASP A 31 25.92 -54.15 15.26
C ASP A 31 26.29 -52.67 15.15
N TRP A 32 25.31 -51.74 15.20
CA TRP A 32 25.59 -50.30 15.11
C TRP A 32 26.44 -49.78 16.28
N SER A 33 26.37 -50.49 17.41
CA SER A 33 27.12 -50.14 18.62
C SER A 33 28.58 -50.50 18.48
N PHE A 34 28.94 -51.63 17.86
CA PHE A 34 30.33 -52.06 17.69
C PHE A 34 31.11 -51.12 16.77
N ALA A 35 30.54 -50.77 15.61
CA ALA A 35 31.16 -49.80 14.70
C ALA A 35 31.38 -48.44 15.37
N THR A 36 30.46 -48.01 16.23
CA THR A 36 30.60 -46.76 16.99
C THR A 36 31.58 -46.91 18.15
N LYS A 37 31.65 -48.07 18.80
CA LYS A 37 32.56 -48.37 19.93
C LYS A 37 34.02 -48.43 19.49
N GLU A 38 34.32 -49.06 18.35
CA GLU A 38 35.67 -49.14 17.80
C GLU A 38 36.18 -47.75 17.35
N LEU A 39 35.28 -46.93 16.81
CA LEU A 39 35.55 -45.51 16.51
C LEU A 39 35.65 -44.64 17.78
N LEU A 40 34.96 -45.01 18.87
CA LEU A 40 35.03 -44.30 20.15
C LEU A 40 36.32 -44.64 20.93
N ASP A 41 36.80 -45.89 20.87
CA ASP A 41 38.04 -46.34 21.52
C ASP A 41 39.30 -45.83 20.79
N SER A 42 39.22 -45.61 19.47
CA SER A 42 40.31 -45.03 18.67
C SER A 42 40.37 -43.50 18.74
N LEU A 43 39.43 -42.86 19.44
CA LEU A 43 39.40 -41.40 19.60
C LEU A 43 40.31 -40.97 20.77
N PRO A 44 41.46 -40.32 20.51
CA PRO A 44 42.30 -39.80 21.59
C PRO A 44 41.51 -38.76 22.39
N GLN A 45 41.42 -38.95 23.71
CA GLN A 45 40.56 -38.20 24.63
C GLN A 45 40.71 -36.66 24.54
N ALA A 46 41.85 -36.16 24.06
CA ALA A 46 42.09 -34.75 23.80
C ALA A 46 41.17 -34.16 22.70
N TRP A 47 40.86 -34.92 21.65
CA TRP A 47 39.97 -34.48 20.57
C TRP A 47 38.51 -34.44 21.00
N THR A 48 38.06 -35.42 21.79
CA THR A 48 36.70 -35.41 22.36
C THR A 48 36.48 -34.20 23.27
N ARG A 49 37.47 -33.85 24.10
CA ARG A 49 37.41 -32.63 24.94
C ARG A 49 37.41 -31.36 24.09
N GLY A 50 38.25 -31.29 23.05
CA GLY A 50 38.27 -30.17 22.11
C GLY A 50 36.93 -29.98 21.41
N LEU A 51 36.33 -31.07 20.92
CA LEU A 51 35.02 -31.07 20.27
C LEU A 51 33.91 -30.65 21.24
N LEU A 52 33.95 -31.13 22.49
CA LEU A 52 32.99 -30.76 23.53
C LEU A 52 33.05 -29.26 23.84
N TYR A 53 34.26 -28.71 24.06
CA TYR A 53 34.42 -27.28 24.32
C TYR A 53 34.05 -26.42 23.11
N LEU A 54 34.36 -26.87 21.89
CA LEU A 54 33.94 -26.19 20.66
C LEU A 54 32.42 -26.10 20.57
N LEU A 55 31.71 -27.20 20.83
CA LEU A 55 30.25 -27.22 20.82
C LEU A 55 29.67 -26.25 21.87
N ILE A 56 30.22 -26.25 23.09
CA ILE A 56 29.79 -25.37 24.17
C ILE A 56 30.02 -23.89 23.79
N ILE A 57 31.21 -23.57 23.27
CA ILE A 57 31.55 -22.20 22.83
C ILE A 57 30.62 -21.77 21.68
N PHE A 58 30.37 -22.65 20.71
CA PHE A 58 29.50 -22.36 19.57
C PHE A 58 28.09 -21.99 20.01
N ILE A 59 27.50 -22.77 20.92
CA ILE A 59 26.19 -22.48 21.51
C ILE A 59 26.25 -21.18 22.32
N SER A 60 27.31 -20.98 23.10
CA SER A 60 27.49 -19.76 23.91
C SER A 60 27.63 -18.49 23.06
N VAL A 61 28.05 -18.57 21.79
CA VAL A 61 28.10 -17.44 20.87
C VAL A 61 26.79 -17.28 20.11
N LEU A 62 26.18 -18.38 19.67
CA LEU A 62 24.91 -18.34 18.93
C LEU A 62 23.75 -17.79 19.74
N VAL A 63 23.64 -18.12 21.03
CA VAL A 63 22.51 -17.69 21.87
C VAL A 63 22.51 -16.15 22.04
N PRO A 64 23.61 -15.49 22.46
CA PRO A 64 23.67 -14.03 22.47
C PRO A 64 23.47 -13.42 21.09
N TRP A 65 24.04 -14.03 20.03
CA TRP A 65 23.89 -13.51 18.66
C TRP A 65 22.42 -13.49 18.22
N ALA A 66 21.69 -14.58 18.47
CA ALA A 66 20.27 -14.67 18.12
C ALA A 66 19.40 -13.66 18.87
N MET A 67 19.75 -13.35 20.13
CA MET A 67 19.04 -12.32 20.91
C MET A 67 19.27 -10.90 20.39
N LEU A 68 20.46 -10.63 19.85
CA LEU A 68 20.82 -9.31 19.31
C LEU A 68 20.31 -9.08 17.88
N PHE A 69 20.03 -10.16 17.14
CA PHE A 69 19.56 -10.10 15.77
C PHE A 69 18.09 -9.67 15.72
N LYS A 70 17.82 -8.44 15.28
CA LYS A 70 16.46 -7.98 14.98
C LYS A 70 16.08 -8.46 13.58
N ILE A 71 15.02 -9.26 13.51
CA ILE A 71 14.37 -9.57 12.23
C ILE A 71 13.53 -8.36 11.85
N ASP A 72 13.96 -7.60 10.83
CA ASP A 72 13.20 -6.47 10.34
C ASP A 72 12.01 -7.00 9.53
N GLU A 73 10.84 -7.03 10.17
CA GLU A 73 9.59 -7.34 9.49
C GLU A 73 9.10 -6.10 8.75
N THR A 74 9.59 -5.93 7.52
CA THR A 74 9.11 -4.86 6.64
C THR A 74 7.77 -5.27 6.03
N GLY A 75 6.69 -4.94 6.72
CA GLY A 75 5.34 -5.00 6.17
C GLY A 75 5.17 -3.96 5.07
N SER A 76 5.04 -4.39 3.81
CA SER A 76 4.70 -3.48 2.71
C SER A 76 3.21 -3.16 2.78
N ALA A 77 2.87 -2.05 3.45
CA ALA A 77 1.52 -1.51 3.43
C ALA A 77 1.35 -0.63 2.19
N ARG A 78 0.41 -0.99 1.30
CA ARG A 78 0.03 -0.15 0.17
C ARG A 78 -0.85 1.00 0.67
N GLY A 79 -0.24 2.08 1.13
CA GLY A 79 -0.94 3.32 1.42
C GLY A 79 -1.34 4.05 0.13
N ARG A 80 -2.56 4.56 0.06
CA ARG A 80 -2.92 5.59 -0.94
C ARG A 80 -2.82 6.94 -0.26
N LEU A 81 -2.09 7.86 -0.89
CA LEU A 81 -2.04 9.25 -0.47
C LEU A 81 -3.33 9.91 -0.95
N GLU A 82 -4.27 10.09 -0.04
CA GLU A 82 -5.43 10.95 -0.26
C GLU A 82 -5.09 12.35 0.27
N PRO A 83 -5.41 13.42 -0.49
CA PRO A 83 -5.27 14.77 0.02
C PRO A 83 -6.12 14.95 1.28
N GLN A 84 -5.50 15.47 2.35
CA GLN A 84 -6.13 15.70 3.65
C GLN A 84 -7.33 16.66 3.58
N ASP A 85 -7.36 17.50 2.53
CA ASP A 85 -8.34 18.57 2.39
C ASP A 85 -9.17 18.37 1.11
N LYS A 86 -10.41 18.85 1.16
CA LYS A 86 -11.36 18.73 0.05
C LYS A 86 -10.78 19.42 -1.17
N THR A 87 -10.66 18.70 -2.28
CA THR A 87 -10.37 19.31 -3.59
C THR A 87 -11.54 20.20 -3.97
N ILE A 88 -11.47 21.48 -3.62
CA ILE A 88 -12.44 22.48 -4.05
C ILE A 88 -12.13 22.78 -5.51
N ARG A 89 -13.00 22.34 -6.41
CA ARG A 89 -12.97 22.81 -7.80
C ARG A 89 -13.40 24.28 -7.80
N LEU A 90 -12.49 25.15 -8.22
CA LEU A 90 -12.82 26.54 -8.53
C LEU A 90 -13.60 26.54 -9.86
N ASP A 91 -14.91 26.39 -9.78
CA ASP A 91 -15.80 26.62 -10.91
C ASP A 91 -16.14 28.11 -10.97
N SER A 92 -15.94 28.76 -12.13
CA SER A 92 -16.30 30.16 -12.30
C SER A 92 -17.81 30.33 -12.27
N PRO A 93 -18.38 31.17 -11.39
CA PRO A 93 -19.82 31.42 -11.35
C PRO A 93 -20.33 32.20 -12.57
N VAL A 94 -19.44 32.79 -13.37
CA VAL A 94 -19.78 33.60 -14.54
C VAL A 94 -19.04 33.08 -15.77
N MET A 95 -19.76 32.81 -16.86
CA MET A 95 -19.16 32.61 -18.19
C MET A 95 -18.51 33.94 -18.63
N GLY A 96 -17.19 34.01 -18.55
CA GLY A 96 -16.41 35.17 -18.98
C GLY A 96 -15.07 34.70 -19.54
N THR A 97 -14.55 35.43 -20.53
CA THR A 97 -13.20 35.21 -21.06
C THR A 97 -12.19 35.56 -19.97
N VAL A 98 -11.20 34.69 -19.75
CA VAL A 98 -10.13 34.94 -18.77
C VAL A 98 -9.27 36.10 -19.29
N ASP A 99 -9.31 37.26 -18.62
CA ASP A 99 -8.46 38.40 -18.98
C ASP A 99 -7.04 38.21 -18.45
N LYS A 100 -6.90 37.88 -17.15
CA LYS A 100 -5.58 37.66 -16.51
C LYS A 100 -5.62 36.52 -15.48
N LEU A 101 -4.64 35.61 -15.59
CA LEU A 101 -4.35 34.55 -14.63
C LEU A 101 -3.11 34.94 -13.81
N TYR A 102 -3.29 35.15 -12.50
CA TYR A 102 -2.23 35.65 -11.61
C TYR A 102 -1.42 34.54 -10.93
N VAL A 103 -1.71 33.27 -11.21
CA VAL A 103 -1.12 32.10 -10.52
C VAL A 103 -0.66 31.03 -11.50
N LYS A 104 0.45 30.36 -11.17
CA LYS A 104 0.99 29.25 -11.97
C LYS A 104 0.59 27.89 -11.41
N GLU A 105 0.58 26.87 -12.27
CA GLU A 105 0.32 25.48 -11.85
C GLU A 105 1.32 25.04 -10.76
N GLY A 106 0.80 24.56 -9.62
CA GLY A 106 1.61 24.09 -8.48
C GLY A 106 1.95 25.16 -7.43
N GLU A 107 1.46 26.39 -7.59
CA GLU A 107 1.70 27.47 -6.62
C GLU A 107 0.78 27.36 -5.38
N SER A 108 1.34 27.54 -4.19
CA SER A 108 0.57 27.55 -2.94
C SER A 108 -0.10 28.90 -2.72
N VAL A 109 -1.43 28.95 -2.84
CA VAL A 109 -2.24 30.16 -2.70
C VAL A 109 -2.82 30.33 -1.30
N LYS A 110 -3.00 31.58 -0.85
CA LYS A 110 -3.63 31.92 0.44
C LYS A 110 -5.11 32.27 0.25
N ILE A 111 -5.90 32.08 1.30
CA ILE A 111 -7.33 32.47 1.33
C ILE A 111 -7.44 33.98 1.07
N GLY A 112 -8.21 34.38 0.05
CA GLY A 112 -8.43 35.78 -0.33
C GLY A 112 -7.44 36.34 -1.36
N GLN A 113 -6.50 35.54 -1.87
CA GLN A 113 -5.65 35.95 -2.99
C GLN A 113 -6.48 36.01 -4.29
N ASN A 114 -6.30 37.05 -5.10
CA ASN A 114 -6.98 37.18 -6.39
C ASN A 114 -6.33 36.23 -7.42
N LEU A 115 -7.01 35.16 -7.83
CA LEU A 115 -6.45 34.14 -8.73
C LEU A 115 -6.72 34.45 -10.21
N VAL A 116 -7.94 34.89 -10.52
CA VAL A 116 -8.44 35.11 -11.87
C VAL A 116 -9.25 36.40 -11.88
N GLU A 117 -8.93 37.28 -12.83
CA GLU A 117 -9.76 38.44 -13.14
C GLU A 117 -10.56 38.11 -14.40
N LEU A 118 -11.87 37.97 -14.22
CA LEU A 118 -12.80 37.74 -15.31
C LEU A 118 -13.36 39.10 -15.75
N GLU A 119 -13.00 39.53 -16.94
CA GLU A 119 -13.66 40.65 -17.58
C GLU A 119 -14.98 40.12 -18.17
N SER A 120 -16.09 40.48 -17.54
CA SER A 120 -17.43 40.14 -18.03
C SER A 120 -18.17 41.42 -18.39
N ASP A 121 -18.33 41.64 -19.70
CA ASP A 121 -19.14 42.74 -20.24
C ASP A 121 -20.57 42.74 -19.68
N LEU A 122 -21.10 41.56 -19.37
CA LEU A 122 -22.42 41.38 -18.75
C LEU A 122 -22.48 41.99 -17.36
N VAL A 123 -21.48 41.74 -16.51
CA VAL A 123 -21.41 42.27 -15.13
C VAL A 123 -21.29 43.79 -15.15
N GLN A 124 -20.48 44.34 -16.05
CA GLN A 124 -20.37 45.80 -16.24
C GLN A 124 -21.68 46.43 -16.70
N THR A 125 -22.37 45.78 -17.64
CA THR A 125 -23.68 46.25 -18.14
C THR A 125 -24.74 46.24 -17.05
N GLU A 126 -24.78 45.20 -16.21
CA GLU A 126 -25.73 45.08 -15.10
C GLU A 126 -25.49 46.13 -14.00
N LEU A 127 -24.21 46.42 -13.69
CA LEU A 127 -23.83 47.51 -12.80
C LEU A 127 -24.28 48.87 -13.35
N GLN A 128 -24.02 49.14 -14.63
CA GLN A 128 -24.46 50.39 -15.27
C GLN A 128 -25.99 50.52 -15.28
N GLN A 129 -26.72 49.43 -15.53
CA GLN A 129 -28.18 49.43 -15.47
C GLN A 129 -28.69 49.74 -14.07
N SER A 130 -28.09 49.15 -13.03
CA SER A 130 -28.48 49.42 -11.63
C SER A 130 -28.20 50.87 -11.22
N LEU A 131 -27.06 51.43 -11.63
CA LEU A 131 -26.74 52.84 -11.40
C LEU A 131 -27.73 53.77 -12.10
N LYS A 132 -28.08 53.49 -13.37
CA LYS A 132 -29.10 54.26 -14.10
C LYS A 132 -30.48 54.19 -13.44
N ARG A 133 -30.85 53.04 -12.87
CA ARG A 133 -32.11 52.90 -12.11
C ARG A 133 -32.11 53.79 -10.87
N LEU A 134 -31.02 53.82 -10.10
CA LEU A 134 -30.89 54.68 -8.93
C LEU A 134 -30.97 56.16 -9.31
N GLU A 135 -30.28 56.57 -10.37
CA GLU A 135 -30.33 57.95 -10.86
C GLU A 135 -31.74 58.35 -11.31
N GLY A 136 -32.43 57.45 -12.02
CA GLY A 136 -33.83 57.64 -12.41
C GLY A 136 -34.76 57.84 -11.20
N GLN A 137 -34.61 57.03 -10.16
CA GLN A 137 -35.39 57.15 -8.93
C GLN A 137 -35.09 58.46 -8.18
N GLN A 138 -33.82 58.87 -8.11
CA GLN A 138 -33.42 60.13 -7.49
C GLN A 138 -34.04 61.33 -8.21
N ASN A 139 -34.06 61.30 -9.54
CA ASN A 139 -34.67 62.34 -10.36
C ASN A 139 -36.19 62.43 -10.13
N GLN A 140 -36.87 61.29 -10.04
CA GLN A 140 -38.30 61.25 -9.71
C GLN A 140 -38.59 61.85 -8.32
N LEU A 141 -37.77 61.52 -7.31
CA LEU A 141 -37.91 62.08 -5.97
C LEU A 141 -37.69 63.60 -5.95
N ASN A 142 -36.70 64.08 -6.70
CA ASN A 142 -36.46 65.52 -6.83
C ASN A 142 -37.66 66.22 -7.49
N GLN A 143 -38.24 65.65 -8.54
CA GLN A 143 -39.44 66.20 -9.18
C GLN A 143 -40.64 66.22 -8.22
N LEU A 144 -40.89 65.14 -7.50
CA LEU A 144 -41.95 65.05 -6.49
C LEU A 144 -41.75 66.09 -5.38
N LYS A 145 -40.51 66.31 -4.94
CA LYS A 145 -40.17 67.32 -3.93
C LYS A 145 -40.41 68.74 -4.46
N LEU A 146 -40.05 69.01 -5.71
CA LEU A 146 -40.31 70.30 -6.36
C LEU A 146 -41.82 70.56 -6.48
N MET A 147 -42.59 69.57 -6.93
CA MET A 147 -44.05 69.66 -7.03
C MET A 147 -44.70 69.90 -5.67
N LYS A 148 -44.27 69.15 -4.64
CA LYS A 148 -44.75 69.35 -3.26
C LYS A 148 -44.47 70.77 -2.76
N ASN A 149 -43.28 71.31 -3.05
CA ASN A 149 -42.92 72.67 -2.65
C ASN A 149 -43.78 73.72 -3.37
N GLN A 150 -44.05 73.54 -4.66
CA GLN A 150 -44.95 74.41 -5.42
C GLN A 150 -46.38 74.40 -4.86
N LEU A 151 -46.90 73.22 -4.51
CA LEU A 151 -48.21 73.08 -3.86
C LEU A 151 -48.29 73.81 -2.52
N ALA A 152 -47.25 73.71 -1.68
CA ALA A 152 -47.21 74.38 -0.38
C ALA A 152 -47.28 75.92 -0.52
N ILE A 153 -46.54 76.49 -1.49
CA ILE A 153 -46.56 77.93 -1.77
C ILE A 153 -47.95 78.38 -2.23
N ALA A 154 -48.59 77.61 -3.12
CA ALA A 154 -49.92 77.92 -3.63
C ALA A 154 -51.00 77.90 -2.54
N LEU A 155 -50.95 76.94 -1.62
CA LEU A 155 -51.92 76.81 -0.52
C LEU A 155 -51.77 77.87 0.57
N GLN A 156 -50.61 78.52 0.69
CA GLN A 156 -50.34 79.53 1.72
C GLN A 156 -50.71 80.96 1.26
N THR A 157 -51.01 81.14 -0.03
CA THR A 157 -51.27 82.45 -0.64
C THR A 157 -52.78 82.74 -0.83
N GLN A 158 -53.66 81.80 -0.46
CA GLN A 158 -55.13 81.91 -0.57
C GLN A 158 -55.77 82.03 0.81
#